data_AF-A0A7Y3EBY5-F1
#
_entry.id   AF-A0A7Y3EBY5-F1
#
_cell.length_a   1.000
_cell.length_b   1.000
_cell.length_c   1.000
_cell.angle_alpha   90.00
_cell.angle_beta   90.00
_cell.angle_gamma   90.00
#
_symmetry.space_group_name_H-M   'P 1'
#
loop_
_entity.id
_entity.type
_entity.pdbx_description
1 polymer ?
#
loop_
_entity_poly.entity_id
_entity_poly.type
_entity_poly.pdbx_seq_one_letter_code
_entity_poly.pdbx_strand_id
1 'polypeptide(L)'
;MTKISTLGPHGSDSFQAALSYEENAEVLLFNHVDDVLSCVERGESDYALIPVYNTREGEIKEYFRIMAELDQNFWVDNIVLPIHLSLGGPNQHISLDEIRFLYGRSSVLNQCDDYISRNMPQATRVSIHDVSGAVEDIISATNSNSVLIDTEEVIASHNLALIDRELAAHNRTRFALIGSTPQPQTGYDATSIITKPLADRVGLLVDTLNEFTKRGINIVDLRSKNDIETQKLQIYLEIEGHRSDPMLAEALDDIAAKVIQEPRCLRILGSFPRVDMRVKKISTFGFIGSGQMSHWFSEQLQSEGYKTLMTGRTSKLRPEQMIGKVDVVVVCVPISATTATIEKYGGLLNDGQALIILAGESEKPLERALVNTSEGVEVMLVHNLWGPQVPTMKDKNVAVVKTRRSASLCNEFESFLYKYGAEIYQDSAEKHDLMMGVSQKLPTIISVAMAMTLAQHDIGFDDVDSHSTLTSLYGILAMARVHNQNPRTYAEIMATSGDSAKIVDSFISNLTRISRLAAQRSITQLEGIIQENRDQIPAEFIRTKMNQAQAVDAVLSDIGFKGE
;
A
#
# COMPACT_ATOMS: atom_id res chain seq x y z
N MET A 1 -22.28 24.61 -19.63
CA MET A 1 -20.96 24.18 -20.13
C MET A 1 -20.01 24.48 -19.01
N THR A 2 -19.31 23.47 -18.51
CA THR A 2 -18.39 23.65 -17.38
C THR A 2 -17.23 24.53 -17.83
N LYS A 3 -16.88 25.52 -17.01
CA LYS A 3 -15.74 26.40 -17.24
C LYS A 3 -14.56 25.96 -16.38
N ILE A 4 -13.42 25.71 -17.00
CA ILE A 4 -12.21 25.27 -16.30
C ILE A 4 -11.10 26.28 -16.56
N SER A 5 -10.62 26.94 -15.51
CA SER A 5 -9.41 27.77 -15.59
C SER A 5 -8.16 26.90 -15.46
N THR A 6 -7.16 27.11 -16.30
CA THR A 6 -5.89 26.38 -16.23
C THR A 6 -4.73 27.15 -16.87
N LEU A 7 -3.52 26.61 -16.80
CA LEU A 7 -2.34 27.20 -17.42
C LEU A 7 -2.36 27.01 -18.93
N GLY A 8 -1.98 28.06 -19.66
CA GLY A 8 -1.81 28.05 -21.11
C GLY A 8 -0.40 27.63 -21.56
N PRO A 9 -0.15 27.68 -22.88
CA PRO A 9 -1.06 28.09 -23.96
C PRO A 9 -2.07 27.00 -24.37
N HIS A 10 -2.89 27.27 -25.38
CA HIS A 10 -3.77 26.27 -26.00
C HIS A 10 -2.93 25.11 -26.55
N GLY A 11 -3.39 23.87 -26.34
CA GLY A 11 -2.65 22.66 -26.73
C GLY A 11 -1.64 22.17 -25.68
N SER A 12 -1.30 22.99 -24.67
CA SER A 12 -0.42 22.57 -23.58
C SER A 12 -0.96 21.36 -22.79
N ASP A 13 -0.07 20.70 -22.05
CA ASP A 13 -0.39 19.63 -21.11
C ASP A 13 -1.55 19.97 -20.14
N SER A 14 -1.58 21.19 -19.63
CA SER A 14 -2.64 21.68 -18.73
C SER A 14 -3.98 21.84 -19.47
N PHE A 15 -3.96 22.32 -20.72
CA PHE A 15 -5.15 22.37 -21.58
C PHE A 15 -5.68 20.96 -21.90
N GLN A 16 -4.79 20.02 -22.25
CA GLN A 16 -5.18 18.63 -22.50
C GLN A 16 -5.76 17.97 -21.24
N ALA A 17 -5.24 18.30 -20.05
CA ALA A 17 -5.78 17.82 -18.79
C ALA A 17 -7.19 18.34 -18.51
N ALA A 18 -7.50 19.59 -18.87
CA ALA A 18 -8.86 20.13 -18.73
C ALA A 18 -9.85 19.40 -19.65
N LEU A 19 -9.46 19.12 -20.90
CA LEU A 19 -10.31 18.40 -21.85
C LEU A 19 -10.43 16.90 -21.53
N SER A 20 -9.44 16.29 -20.88
CA SER A 20 -9.53 14.89 -20.45
C SER A 20 -10.49 14.70 -19.28
N TYR A 21 -10.67 15.74 -18.45
CA TYR A 21 -11.70 15.78 -17.42
C TYR A 21 -13.10 15.89 -18.03
N GLU A 22 -13.29 16.89 -18.90
CA GLU A 22 -14.56 17.14 -19.57
C GLU A 22 -14.29 17.62 -21.00
N GLU A 23 -14.55 16.73 -21.96
CA GLU A 23 -14.23 16.92 -23.39
C GLU A 23 -14.84 18.20 -23.98
N ASN A 24 -16.00 18.63 -23.44
CA ASN A 24 -16.73 19.82 -23.90
C ASN A 24 -16.63 20.99 -22.91
N ALA A 25 -15.59 21.08 -22.08
CA ALA A 25 -15.38 22.22 -21.20
C ALA A 25 -14.98 23.49 -21.98
N GLU A 26 -15.40 24.66 -21.47
CA GLU A 26 -14.84 25.95 -21.87
C GLU A 26 -13.57 26.20 -21.06
N VAL A 27 -12.40 26.11 -21.70
CA VAL A 27 -11.10 26.22 -21.02
C VAL A 27 -10.59 27.66 -21.06
N LEU A 28 -10.45 28.27 -19.88
CA LEU A 28 -9.89 29.62 -19.69
C LEU A 28 -8.40 29.51 -19.38
N LEU A 29 -7.56 30.12 -20.23
CA LEU A 29 -6.10 29.96 -20.17
C LEU A 29 -5.41 31.17 -19.57
N PHE A 30 -4.48 30.91 -18.67
CA PHE A 30 -3.69 31.92 -17.98
C PHE A 30 -2.20 31.58 -17.99
N ASN A 31 -1.34 32.58 -17.79
CA ASN A 31 0.11 32.39 -17.75
C ASN A 31 0.64 32.10 -16.33
N HIS A 32 -0.14 32.43 -15.29
CA HIS A 32 0.26 32.28 -13.91
C HIS A 32 -0.82 31.56 -13.10
N VAL A 33 -0.37 30.74 -12.13
CA VAL A 33 -1.26 29.97 -11.25
C VAL A 33 -2.16 30.87 -10.41
N ASP A 34 -1.69 32.06 -10.01
CA ASP A 34 -2.52 32.99 -9.21
C ASP A 34 -3.74 33.48 -9.99
N ASP A 35 -3.61 33.69 -11.30
CA ASP A 35 -4.72 34.12 -12.15
C ASP A 35 -5.73 32.98 -12.31
N VAL A 36 -5.24 31.73 -12.43
CA VAL A 36 -6.09 30.53 -12.47
C VAL A 36 -6.93 30.40 -11.20
N LEU A 37 -6.30 30.57 -10.03
CA LEU A 37 -6.96 30.48 -8.72
C LEU A 37 -7.90 31.67 -8.48
N SER A 38 -7.49 32.88 -8.82
CA SER A 38 -8.33 34.08 -8.71
C SER A 38 -9.59 33.96 -9.56
N CYS A 39 -9.51 33.33 -10.74
CA CYS A 39 -10.64 33.12 -11.65
C CYS A 39 -11.73 32.24 -11.00
N VAL A 40 -11.35 31.14 -10.35
CA VAL A 40 -12.31 30.25 -9.66
C VAL A 40 -12.85 30.91 -8.38
N GLU A 41 -12.03 31.65 -7.63
CA GLU A 41 -12.49 32.41 -6.45
C GLU A 41 -13.52 33.48 -6.77
N ARG A 42 -13.39 34.15 -7.92
CA ARG A 42 -14.36 35.13 -8.40
C ARG A 42 -15.62 34.50 -9.00
N GLY A 43 -15.66 33.17 -9.13
CA GLY A 43 -16.75 32.45 -9.78
C GLY A 43 -16.82 32.66 -11.30
N GLU A 44 -15.70 33.05 -11.93
CA GLU A 44 -15.61 33.19 -13.39
C GLU A 44 -15.43 31.83 -14.08
N SER A 45 -14.83 30.86 -13.38
CA SER A 45 -14.77 29.44 -13.73
C SER A 45 -15.43 28.57 -12.65
N ASP A 46 -15.92 27.39 -13.04
CA ASP A 46 -16.47 26.40 -12.10
C ASP A 46 -15.36 25.64 -11.35
N TYR A 47 -14.25 25.40 -12.06
CA TYR A 47 -13.07 24.72 -11.54
C TYR A 47 -11.78 25.40 -11.96
N ALA A 48 -10.74 25.23 -11.14
CA ALA A 48 -9.35 25.48 -11.49
C ALA A 48 -8.59 24.16 -11.59
N LEU A 49 -7.85 23.95 -12.68
CA LEU A 49 -7.01 22.78 -12.87
C LEU A 49 -5.54 23.19 -12.90
N ILE A 50 -4.75 22.64 -11.99
CA ILE A 50 -3.36 23.06 -11.77
C ILE A 50 -2.43 21.86 -11.58
N PRO A 51 -1.22 21.87 -12.16
CA PRO A 51 -0.26 20.79 -11.93
C PRO A 51 0.27 20.88 -10.50
N VAL A 52 0.35 19.74 -9.82
CA VAL A 52 0.79 19.65 -8.41
C VAL A 52 2.01 18.75 -8.18
N TYR A 53 2.26 17.84 -9.12
CA TYR A 53 3.40 16.92 -9.06
C TYR A 53 3.73 16.40 -10.47
N ASN A 54 5.01 16.21 -10.76
CA ASN A 54 5.48 15.59 -12.01
C ASN A 54 6.56 14.54 -11.72
N THR A 55 6.58 13.43 -12.45
CA THR A 55 7.53 12.32 -12.20
C THR A 55 8.99 12.66 -12.52
N ARG A 56 9.26 13.68 -13.34
CA ARG A 56 10.60 14.11 -13.77
C ARG A 56 11.10 15.32 -12.98
N GLU A 57 10.22 16.29 -12.70
CA GLU A 57 10.55 17.49 -11.93
C GLU A 57 10.39 17.28 -10.42
N GLY A 58 9.57 16.30 -10.02
CA GLY A 58 9.14 16.12 -8.63
C GLY A 58 8.04 17.11 -8.26
N GLU A 59 8.19 17.72 -7.10
CA GLU A 59 7.22 18.69 -6.60
C GLU A 59 7.30 20.04 -7.31
N ILE A 60 6.13 20.66 -7.52
CA ILE A 60 6.04 22.00 -8.09
C ILE A 60 6.14 23.04 -6.96
N LYS A 61 7.04 24.02 -7.12
CA LYS A 61 7.47 24.93 -6.04
C LYS A 61 6.34 25.79 -5.49
N GLU A 62 5.34 26.11 -6.30
CA GLU A 62 4.19 26.94 -5.93
C GLU A 62 3.14 26.18 -5.08
N TYR A 63 3.33 24.89 -4.81
CA TYR A 63 2.36 24.04 -4.13
C TYR A 63 1.80 24.63 -2.83
N PHE A 64 2.66 25.08 -1.92
CA PHE A 64 2.20 25.67 -0.66
C PHE A 64 1.55 27.04 -0.81
N ARG A 65 1.82 27.77 -1.91
CA ARG A 65 1.13 29.02 -2.23
C ARG A 65 -0.29 28.70 -2.69
N ILE A 66 -0.42 27.74 -3.61
CA ILE A 66 -1.73 27.21 -4.05
C ILE A 66 -2.58 26.82 -2.84
N MET A 67 -2.03 26.01 -1.93
CA MET A 67 -2.77 25.55 -0.76
C MET A 67 -3.18 26.68 0.19
N ALA A 68 -2.43 27.79 0.24
CA ALA A 68 -2.78 28.93 1.08
C ALA A 68 -4.10 29.58 0.63
N GLU A 69 -4.27 29.76 -0.69
CA GLU A 69 -5.43 30.39 -1.34
C GLU A 69 -6.69 29.50 -1.34
N LEU A 70 -6.59 28.21 -0.97
CA LEU A 70 -7.76 27.32 -0.83
C LEU A 70 -8.60 27.60 0.44
N ASP A 71 -8.77 28.86 0.83
CA ASP A 71 -9.60 29.23 1.99
C ASP A 71 -11.11 29.07 1.71
N GLN A 72 -11.54 29.25 0.46
CA GLN A 72 -12.95 29.16 0.06
C GLN A 72 -13.24 28.02 -0.92
N ASN A 73 -12.20 27.35 -1.39
CA ASN A 73 -12.28 26.26 -2.35
C ASN A 73 -11.68 24.99 -1.77
N PHE A 74 -12.01 23.86 -2.38
CA PHE A 74 -11.53 22.54 -2.01
C PHE A 74 -10.82 21.90 -3.18
N TRP A 75 -9.80 21.10 -2.88
CA TRP A 75 -9.33 20.07 -3.80
C TRP A 75 -10.43 19.01 -3.91
N VAL A 76 -10.94 18.82 -5.13
CA VAL A 76 -12.10 17.97 -5.40
C VAL A 76 -11.75 16.73 -6.22
N ASP A 77 -10.74 16.78 -7.08
CA ASP A 77 -10.36 15.63 -7.91
C ASP A 77 -8.91 15.67 -8.38
N ASN A 78 -8.44 14.60 -9.02
CA ASN A 78 -7.11 14.46 -9.58
C ASN A 78 -7.14 13.92 -11.00
N ILE A 79 -6.28 14.49 -11.85
CA ILE A 79 -6.07 14.00 -13.22
C ILE A 79 -4.60 13.65 -13.35
N VAL A 80 -4.29 12.46 -13.83
CA VAL A 80 -2.91 12.05 -14.14
C VAL A 80 -2.80 11.85 -15.63
N LEU A 81 -1.98 12.67 -16.29
CA LEU A 81 -1.71 12.54 -17.72
C LEU A 81 -0.26 12.14 -18.00
N PRO A 82 -0.01 11.21 -18.94
CA PRO A 82 1.29 11.07 -19.55
C PRO A 82 1.60 12.33 -20.38
N ILE A 83 2.81 12.87 -20.22
CA ILE A 83 3.23 14.11 -20.89
C ILE A 83 4.28 13.76 -21.94
N HIS A 84 3.95 14.05 -23.19
CA HIS A 84 4.81 13.83 -24.34
C HIS A 84 5.41 15.16 -24.79
N LEU A 85 6.71 15.35 -24.51
CA LEU A 85 7.44 16.55 -24.87
C LEU A 85 8.30 16.29 -26.11
N SER A 86 8.31 17.27 -27.00
CA SER A 86 8.91 17.21 -28.33
C SER A 86 9.81 18.42 -28.58
N LEU A 87 10.71 18.30 -29.55
CA LEU A 87 11.60 19.38 -29.97
C LEU A 87 11.11 19.95 -31.31
N GLY A 88 10.85 21.25 -31.35
CA GLY A 88 10.40 21.97 -32.54
C GLY A 88 11.36 23.09 -32.93
N GLY A 89 11.50 23.34 -34.23
CA GLY A 89 12.31 24.45 -34.74
C GLY A 89 11.92 24.88 -36.15
N PRO A 90 12.58 25.89 -36.73
CA PRO A 90 12.23 26.39 -38.05
C PRO A 90 12.52 25.40 -39.19
N ASN A 91 13.39 24.40 -38.95
CA ASN A 91 13.74 23.37 -39.93
C ASN A 91 13.92 22.01 -39.23
N GLN A 92 13.39 20.94 -39.84
CA GLN A 92 13.47 19.57 -39.34
C GLN A 92 14.90 19.00 -39.36
N HIS A 93 15.78 19.50 -40.24
CA HIS A 93 17.10 18.93 -40.48
C HIS A 93 18.24 19.65 -39.74
N ILE A 94 17.93 20.42 -38.69
CA ILE A 94 18.94 21.07 -37.86
C ILE A 94 19.68 19.99 -37.05
N SER A 95 21.02 20.03 -37.09
CA SER A 95 21.82 19.14 -36.24
C SER A 95 21.70 19.55 -34.78
N LEU A 96 21.51 18.60 -33.85
CA LEU A 96 21.37 18.90 -32.42
C LEU A 96 22.58 19.64 -31.84
N ASP A 97 23.78 19.36 -32.36
CA ASP A 97 25.04 20.02 -31.95
C ASP A 97 25.10 21.50 -32.36
N GLU A 98 24.30 21.92 -33.34
CA GLU A 98 24.27 23.30 -33.81
C GLU A 98 23.37 24.18 -32.93
N ILE A 99 22.47 23.58 -32.16
CA ILE A 99 21.48 24.28 -31.32
C ILE A 99 22.19 25.15 -30.26
N ARG A 100 21.85 26.45 -30.25
CA ARG A 100 22.42 27.45 -29.35
C ARG A 100 21.45 27.95 -28.29
N PHE A 101 20.16 28.05 -28.62
CA PHE A 101 19.15 28.50 -27.68
C PHE A 101 17.99 27.53 -27.66
N LEU A 102 17.60 27.14 -26.45
CA LEU A 102 16.53 26.20 -26.18
C LEU A 102 15.46 26.92 -25.38
N TYR A 103 14.35 27.26 -26.03
CA TYR A 103 13.22 27.93 -25.44
C TYR A 103 12.24 26.91 -24.87
N GLY A 104 11.61 27.27 -23.75
CA GLY A 104 10.55 26.46 -23.14
C GLY A 104 10.14 27.03 -21.80
N ARG A 105 8.97 26.64 -21.30
CA ARG A 105 8.56 26.95 -19.92
C ARG A 105 9.55 26.27 -18.94
N SER A 106 9.80 26.90 -17.79
CA SER A 106 10.73 26.37 -16.78
C SER A 106 10.47 24.90 -16.44
N SER A 107 9.20 24.53 -16.21
CA SER A 107 8.79 23.15 -15.91
C SER A 107 9.13 22.18 -17.05
N VAL A 108 8.84 22.56 -18.30
CA VAL A 108 9.12 21.75 -19.49
C VAL A 108 10.63 21.52 -19.67
N LEU A 109 11.44 22.56 -19.51
CA LEU A 109 12.90 22.45 -19.61
C LEU A 109 13.48 21.55 -18.51
N ASN A 110 12.96 21.64 -17.29
CA ASN A 110 13.38 20.79 -16.17
C ASN A 110 13.05 19.31 -16.41
N GLN A 111 11.87 19.00 -16.96
CA GLN A 111 11.46 17.62 -17.26
C GLN A 111 12.36 16.94 -18.31
N CYS A 112 12.92 17.73 -19.23
CA CYS A 112 13.81 17.30 -20.30
C CYS A 112 15.31 17.37 -19.97
N ASP A 113 15.69 17.63 -18.72
CA ASP A 113 17.09 17.89 -18.33
C ASP A 113 18.08 16.81 -18.82
N ASP A 114 17.76 15.52 -18.63
CA ASP A 114 18.62 14.40 -19.06
C ASP A 114 18.86 14.40 -20.58
N TYR A 115 17.82 14.67 -21.36
CA TYR A 115 17.91 14.69 -22.82
C TYR A 115 18.72 15.88 -23.29
N ILE A 116 18.47 17.07 -22.72
CA ILE A 116 19.19 18.29 -23.05
C ILE A 116 20.67 18.14 -22.72
N SER A 117 20.99 17.63 -21.53
CA SER A 117 22.37 17.43 -21.08
C SER A 117 23.13 16.42 -21.93
N ARG A 118 22.43 15.41 -22.48
CA ARG A 118 23.04 14.37 -23.34
C ARG A 118 23.25 14.84 -24.77
N ASN A 119 22.26 15.51 -25.37
CA ASN A 119 22.21 15.77 -26.80
C ASN A 119 22.53 17.23 -27.18
N MET A 120 22.33 18.18 -26.27
CA MET A 120 22.52 19.63 -26.49
C MET A 120 23.25 20.30 -25.31
N PRO A 121 24.41 19.79 -24.86
CA PRO A 121 25.08 20.27 -23.64
C PRO A 121 25.56 21.73 -23.73
N GLN A 122 25.70 22.28 -24.94
CA GLN A 122 26.14 23.67 -25.17
C GLN A 122 24.99 24.65 -25.40
N ALA A 123 23.73 24.17 -25.42
CA ALA A 123 22.58 25.02 -25.65
C ALA A 123 22.25 25.85 -24.40
N THR A 124 22.01 27.14 -24.60
CA THR A 124 21.52 28.05 -23.56
C THR A 124 20.02 27.85 -23.36
N ARG A 125 19.62 27.50 -22.15
CA ARG A 125 18.20 27.33 -21.78
C ARG A 125 17.57 28.69 -21.50
N VAL A 126 16.51 29.02 -22.23
CA VAL A 126 15.77 30.28 -22.10
C VAL A 126 14.38 29.97 -21.58
N SER A 127 14.15 30.26 -20.29
CA SER A 127 12.83 30.13 -19.70
C SER A 127 11.91 31.24 -20.19
N ILE A 128 10.74 30.86 -20.67
CA ILE A 128 9.73 31.79 -21.19
C ILE A 128 8.38 31.59 -20.48
N HIS A 129 7.59 32.67 -20.46
CA HIS A 129 6.19 32.65 -20.03
C HIS A 129 5.22 32.77 -21.21
N ASP A 130 5.61 33.50 -22.26
CA ASP A 130 4.86 33.65 -23.50
C ASP A 130 5.50 32.79 -24.60
N VAL A 131 4.85 31.66 -24.89
CA VAL A 131 5.30 30.73 -25.94
C VAL A 131 5.15 31.36 -27.32
N SER A 132 4.06 32.07 -27.59
CA SER A 132 3.80 32.65 -28.90
C SER A 132 4.80 33.75 -29.23
N GLY A 133 5.10 34.64 -28.28
CA GLY A 133 6.15 35.65 -28.45
C GLY A 133 7.54 35.03 -28.69
N ALA A 134 7.89 33.97 -27.97
CA ALA A 134 9.17 33.28 -28.16
C ALA A 134 9.27 32.59 -29.53
N VAL A 135 8.17 32.05 -30.06
CA VAL A 135 8.13 31.48 -31.42
C VAL A 135 8.36 32.57 -32.46
N GLU A 136 7.77 33.76 -32.31
CA GLU A 136 8.00 34.89 -33.22
C GLU A 136 9.49 35.28 -33.26
N ASP A 137 10.17 35.26 -32.12
CA ASP A 137 11.61 35.48 -32.02
C ASP A 137 12.42 34.36 -32.72
N ILE A 138 12.00 33.10 -32.57
CA ILE A 138 12.63 31.94 -33.24
C ILE A 138 12.48 32.01 -34.75
N ILE A 139 11.32 32.43 -35.27
CA ILE A 139 11.04 32.50 -36.71
C ILE A 139 11.70 33.75 -37.34
N SER A 140 11.70 34.88 -36.64
CA SER A 140 12.21 36.16 -37.17
C SER A 140 13.74 36.24 -37.22
N ALA A 141 14.44 35.47 -36.38
CA ALA A 141 15.89 35.40 -36.41
C ALA A 141 16.38 34.53 -37.59
N THR A 142 16.66 35.17 -38.73
CA THR A 142 17.12 34.59 -40.02
C THR A 142 18.31 33.60 -40.01
N ASN A 143 18.91 33.30 -38.84
CA ASN A 143 20.02 32.36 -38.64
C ASN A 143 19.96 31.63 -37.29
N SER A 144 18.80 31.59 -36.61
CA SER A 144 18.80 31.11 -35.24
C SER A 144 18.79 29.59 -35.17
N ASN A 145 19.89 29.02 -34.66
CA ASN A 145 19.93 27.67 -34.09
C ASN A 145 19.12 27.64 -32.78
N SER A 146 17.89 28.13 -32.84
CA SER A 146 16.95 28.27 -31.75
C SER A 146 15.80 27.31 -31.98
N VAL A 147 15.41 26.65 -30.92
CA VAL A 147 14.38 25.60 -30.92
C VAL A 147 13.51 25.77 -29.68
N LEU A 148 12.31 25.20 -29.73
CA LEU A 148 11.33 25.17 -28.67
C LEU A 148 11.16 23.73 -28.19
N ILE A 149 11.08 23.51 -26.88
CA ILE A 149 10.50 22.28 -26.32
C ILE A 149 9.09 22.59 -25.82
N ASP A 150 8.12 21.86 -26.34
CA ASP A 150 6.75 21.79 -25.80
C ASP A 150 6.06 20.51 -26.33
N THR A 151 4.76 20.39 -26.08
CA THR A 151 3.89 19.37 -26.68
C THR A 151 3.87 19.45 -28.21
N GLU A 152 3.61 18.32 -28.89
CA GLU A 152 3.54 18.28 -30.36
C GLU A 152 2.41 19.19 -30.88
N GLU A 153 1.31 19.31 -30.14
CA GLU A 153 0.20 20.21 -30.44
C GLU A 153 0.63 21.69 -30.46
N VAL A 154 1.41 22.13 -29.47
CA VAL A 154 1.91 23.51 -29.39
C VAL A 154 2.95 23.78 -30.49
N ILE A 155 3.82 22.82 -30.79
CA ILE A 155 4.79 22.93 -31.88
C ILE A 155 4.06 23.07 -33.22
N ALA A 156 3.07 22.22 -33.47
CA ALA A 156 2.28 22.21 -34.69
C ALA A 156 1.44 23.49 -34.86
N SER A 157 0.82 24.00 -33.79
CA SER A 157 -0.01 25.22 -33.84
C SER A 157 0.79 26.46 -34.23
N HIS A 158 2.11 26.43 -34.02
CA HIS A 158 3.04 27.52 -34.32
C HIS A 158 3.80 27.32 -35.64
N ASN A 159 3.43 26.32 -36.46
CA ASN A 159 4.07 25.98 -37.73
C ASN A 159 5.59 25.68 -37.60
N LEU A 160 6.03 25.17 -36.45
CA LEU A 160 7.40 24.71 -36.28
C LEU A 160 7.53 23.27 -36.80
N ALA A 161 8.68 22.98 -37.42
CA ALA A 161 9.03 21.64 -37.85
C ALA A 161 9.45 20.80 -36.65
N LEU A 162 8.94 19.57 -36.58
CA LEU A 162 9.26 18.63 -35.53
C LEU A 162 10.63 17.98 -35.78
N ILE A 163 11.55 18.18 -34.84
CA ILE A 163 12.95 17.73 -34.92
C ILE A 163 13.11 16.39 -34.20
N ASP A 164 12.56 16.24 -32.99
CA ASP A 164 12.61 15.01 -32.21
C ASP A 164 11.37 14.86 -31.30
N ARG A 165 11.09 13.62 -30.86
CA ARG A 165 9.93 13.25 -30.04
C ARG A 165 10.35 12.53 -28.77
N GLU A 166 9.44 12.45 -27.80
CA GLU A 166 9.61 11.66 -26.57
C GLU A 166 10.89 12.04 -25.79
N LEU A 167 11.14 13.34 -25.64
CA LEU A 167 12.35 13.85 -24.97
C LEU A 167 12.42 13.45 -23.48
N ALA A 168 11.30 13.04 -22.88
CA ALA A 168 11.22 12.64 -21.49
C ALA A 168 10.38 11.36 -21.33
N ALA A 169 11.07 10.20 -21.24
CA ALA A 169 10.41 8.93 -20.96
C ALA A 169 9.83 8.88 -19.53
N HIS A 170 8.75 8.11 -19.35
CA HIS A 170 8.05 7.95 -18.06
C HIS A 170 7.59 9.26 -17.41
N ASN A 171 7.33 10.29 -18.23
CA ASN A 171 6.89 11.60 -17.79
C ASN A 171 5.38 11.63 -17.57
N ARG A 172 4.94 11.92 -16.34
CA ARG A 172 3.53 12.04 -15.96
C ARG A 172 3.36 13.23 -15.03
N THR A 173 2.29 13.98 -15.25
CA THR A 173 1.89 15.07 -14.37
C THR A 173 0.57 14.73 -13.70
N ARG A 174 0.53 14.92 -12.37
CA ARG A 174 -0.69 14.94 -11.57
C ARG A 174 -1.18 16.38 -11.47
N PHE A 175 -2.44 16.58 -11.84
CA PHE A 175 -3.16 17.84 -11.73
C PHE A 175 -4.20 17.74 -10.62
N ALA A 176 -4.33 18.81 -9.85
CA ALA A 176 -5.38 19.01 -8.88
C ALA A 176 -6.53 19.78 -9.52
N LEU A 177 -7.74 19.25 -9.39
CA LEU A 177 -8.96 19.98 -9.69
C LEU A 177 -9.45 20.64 -8.40
N ILE A 178 -9.61 21.96 -8.46
CA ILE A 178 -10.04 22.81 -7.36
C ILE A 178 -11.45 23.34 -7.67
N GLY A 179 -12.36 23.26 -6.71
CA GLY A 179 -13.72 23.77 -6.87
C GLY A 179 -14.34 24.20 -5.53
N SER A 180 -15.48 24.88 -5.59
CA SER A 180 -16.13 25.46 -4.41
C SER A 180 -16.90 24.47 -3.53
N THR A 181 -17.22 23.29 -4.08
CA THR A 181 -18.06 22.28 -3.41
C THR A 181 -17.26 21.03 -3.07
N PRO A 182 -17.18 20.63 -1.78
CA PRO A 182 -16.54 19.39 -1.41
C PRO A 182 -17.20 18.16 -2.02
N GLN A 183 -16.41 17.12 -2.32
CA GLN A 183 -16.91 15.89 -2.90
C GLN A 183 -17.44 14.91 -1.85
N PRO A 184 -18.38 14.01 -2.23
CA PRO A 184 -18.76 12.87 -1.41
C PRO A 184 -17.66 11.80 -1.40
N GLN A 185 -17.71 10.91 -0.41
CA GLN A 185 -16.82 9.77 -0.30
C GLN A 185 -17.00 8.80 -1.49
N THR A 186 -15.88 8.39 -2.11
CA THR A 186 -15.86 7.40 -3.19
C THR A 186 -15.42 6.01 -2.73
N GLY A 187 -14.79 5.91 -1.56
CA GLY A 187 -14.26 4.66 -1.00
C GLY A 187 -12.79 4.40 -1.34
N TYR A 188 -12.23 5.13 -2.31
CA TYR A 188 -10.80 5.19 -2.58
C TYR A 188 -10.35 6.66 -2.60
N ASP A 189 -10.41 7.28 -1.42
CA ASP A 189 -10.20 8.71 -1.27
C ASP A 189 -8.86 9.02 -0.60
N ALA A 190 -8.37 10.23 -0.81
CA ALA A 190 -7.35 10.86 0.00
C ALA A 190 -7.88 12.18 0.56
N THR A 191 -7.35 12.58 1.71
CA THR A 191 -7.63 13.87 2.33
C THR A 191 -6.34 14.65 2.45
N SER A 192 -6.36 15.89 1.98
CA SER A 192 -5.25 16.82 2.12
C SER A 192 -5.50 17.75 3.29
N ILE A 193 -4.51 17.90 4.16
CA ILE A 193 -4.53 18.82 5.29
C ILE A 193 -3.27 19.67 5.32
N ILE A 194 -3.41 20.88 5.86
CA ILE A 194 -2.27 21.73 6.19
C ILE A 194 -2.42 22.24 7.62
N THR A 195 -1.31 22.27 8.34
CA THR A 195 -1.28 22.87 9.67
C THR A 195 -1.20 24.39 9.56
N LYS A 196 -1.54 25.10 10.63
CA LYS A 196 -0.99 26.45 10.84
C LYS A 196 0.51 26.39 11.12
N PRO A 197 1.23 27.52 11.07
CA PRO A 197 2.60 27.59 11.56
C PRO A 197 2.65 27.20 13.06
N LEU A 198 3.26 26.06 13.35
CA LEU A 198 3.22 25.37 14.64
C LEU A 198 4.22 25.94 15.64
N ALA A 199 3.86 26.03 16.91
CA ALA A 199 4.86 26.19 17.97
C ALA A 199 5.78 24.96 18.03
N ASP A 200 7.07 25.18 18.27
CA ASP A 200 8.03 24.09 18.36
C ASP A 200 7.82 23.28 19.66
N ARG A 201 7.82 21.95 19.52
CA ARG A 201 7.72 20.99 20.63
C ARG A 201 8.44 19.71 20.24
N VAL A 202 9.24 19.18 21.18
CA VAL A 202 9.92 17.89 21.01
C VAL A 202 8.89 16.80 20.70
N GLY A 203 9.13 16.07 19.61
CA GLY A 203 8.29 14.96 19.18
C GLY A 203 7.03 15.34 18.39
N LEU A 204 6.73 16.63 18.20
CA LEU A 204 5.47 17.08 17.57
C LEU A 204 5.16 16.38 16.24
N LEU A 205 6.15 16.33 15.34
CA LEU A 205 6.01 15.66 14.06
C LEU A 205 5.77 14.16 14.25
N VAL A 206 6.60 13.48 15.04
CA VAL A 206 6.49 12.03 15.29
C VAL A 206 5.14 11.66 15.90
N ASP A 207 4.70 12.42 16.90
CA ASP A 207 3.40 12.25 17.55
C ASP A 207 2.25 12.43 16.53
N THR A 208 2.36 13.42 15.64
CA THR A 208 1.37 13.65 14.57
C THR A 208 1.30 12.46 13.61
N LEU A 209 2.44 11.93 13.16
CA LEU A 209 2.47 10.79 12.23
C LEU A 209 2.02 9.48 12.89
N ASN A 210 2.25 9.34 14.20
CA ASN A 210 1.84 8.18 14.98
C ASN A 210 0.31 8.06 15.09
N GLU A 211 -0.42 9.18 15.10
CA GLU A 211 -1.89 9.18 15.14
C GLU A 211 -2.53 8.50 13.93
N PHE A 212 -1.91 8.65 12.74
CA PHE A 212 -2.30 7.93 11.53
C PHE A 212 -1.83 6.47 11.57
N THR A 213 -0.55 6.28 11.90
CA THR A 213 0.10 4.97 11.87
C THR A 213 -0.56 3.96 12.81
N LYS A 214 -0.95 4.36 14.02
CA LYS A 214 -1.60 3.47 15.00
C LYS A 214 -3.00 3.02 14.58
N ARG A 215 -3.63 3.77 13.67
CA ARG A 215 -4.93 3.48 13.06
C ARG A 215 -4.80 2.78 11.71
N GLY A 216 -3.58 2.53 11.22
CA GLY A 216 -3.36 1.94 9.90
C GLY A 216 -3.69 2.89 8.74
N ILE A 217 -3.79 4.19 9.00
CA ILE A 217 -3.98 5.21 7.97
C ILE A 217 -2.61 5.51 7.36
N ASN A 218 -2.47 5.25 6.06
CA ASN A 218 -1.23 5.53 5.36
C ASN A 218 -1.14 7.01 4.94
N ILE A 219 0.08 7.56 5.01
CA ILE A 219 0.40 8.91 4.55
C ILE A 219 0.89 8.78 3.11
N VAL A 220 0.20 9.46 2.19
CA VAL A 220 0.50 9.45 0.75
C VAL A 220 1.57 10.47 0.41
N ASP A 221 1.49 11.64 1.03
CA ASP A 221 2.43 12.74 0.81
C ASP A 221 2.65 13.49 2.13
N LEU A 222 3.88 13.92 2.37
CA LEU A 222 4.24 14.72 3.54
C LEU A 222 5.24 15.77 3.11
N ARG A 223 4.88 17.02 3.39
CA ARG A 223 5.73 18.17 3.08
C ARG A 223 5.82 19.08 4.28
N SER A 224 6.94 19.76 4.40
CA SER A 224 7.10 20.80 5.39
C SER A 224 7.78 22.02 4.80
N LYS A 225 7.39 23.19 5.29
CA LYS A 225 8.08 24.45 5.03
C LYS A 225 8.13 25.27 6.31
N ASN A 226 9.05 26.22 6.34
CA ASN A 226 9.01 27.27 7.34
C ASN A 226 8.12 28.40 6.80
N ASP A 227 7.20 28.86 7.63
CA ASP A 227 6.39 30.04 7.35
C ASP A 227 7.28 31.28 7.16
N ILE A 228 6.97 32.12 6.18
CA ILE A 228 7.85 33.24 5.79
C ILE A 228 7.92 34.28 6.92
N GLU A 229 6.81 34.57 7.58
CA GLU A 229 6.72 35.61 8.61
C GLU A 229 7.21 35.12 9.97
N THR A 230 6.70 33.97 10.43
CA THR A 230 6.94 33.47 11.79
C THR A 230 8.15 32.54 11.88
N GLN A 231 8.66 32.06 10.74
CA GLN A 231 9.70 31.01 10.65
C GLN A 231 9.33 29.70 11.36
N LYS A 232 8.05 29.53 11.72
CA LYS A 232 7.52 28.33 12.35
C LYS A 232 7.27 27.24 11.31
N LEU A 233 7.34 25.99 11.76
CA LEU A 233 7.09 24.82 10.93
C LEU A 233 5.62 24.77 10.50
N GLN A 234 5.39 24.60 9.20
CA GLN A 234 4.08 24.29 8.64
C GLN A 234 4.15 22.94 7.93
N ILE A 235 3.20 22.06 8.21
CA ILE A 235 3.17 20.69 7.69
C ILE A 235 1.96 20.55 6.77
N TYR A 236 2.20 20.02 5.58
CA TYR A 236 1.17 19.51 4.68
C TYR A 236 1.20 17.99 4.70
N LEU A 237 0.02 17.38 4.74
CA LEU A 237 -0.13 15.94 4.62
C LEU A 237 -1.24 15.61 3.63
N GLU A 238 -0.98 14.64 2.77
CA GLU A 238 -2.00 13.90 2.04
C GLU A 238 -2.08 12.51 2.66
N ILE A 239 -3.26 12.11 3.10
CA ILE A 239 -3.49 10.87 3.87
C ILE A 239 -4.62 10.07 3.25
N GLU A 240 -4.56 8.75 3.35
CA GLU A 240 -5.60 7.87 2.85
C GLU A 240 -6.89 8.01 3.66
N GLY A 241 -8.03 7.97 2.97
CA GLY A 241 -9.35 8.09 3.56
C GLY A 241 -10.03 9.43 3.29
N HIS A 242 -11.35 9.41 3.40
CA HIS A 242 -12.19 10.59 3.29
C HIS A 242 -12.39 11.22 4.67
N ARG A 243 -12.50 12.55 4.78
CA ARG A 243 -12.72 13.23 6.09
C ARG A 243 -13.96 12.79 6.87
N SER A 244 -14.91 12.14 6.19
CA SER A 244 -16.11 11.57 6.80
C SER A 244 -15.92 10.14 7.32
N ASP A 245 -14.78 9.52 7.04
CA ASP A 245 -14.39 8.25 7.64
C ASP A 245 -14.20 8.45 9.14
N PRO A 246 -14.89 7.68 10.01
CA PRO A 246 -14.80 7.84 11.45
C PRO A 246 -13.38 7.71 11.99
N MET A 247 -12.57 6.80 11.44
CA MET A 247 -11.20 6.55 11.90
C MET A 247 -10.28 7.72 11.57
N LEU A 248 -10.44 8.29 10.37
CA LEU A 248 -9.69 9.48 9.97
C LEU A 248 -10.15 10.73 10.75
N ALA A 249 -11.46 10.92 10.91
CA ALA A 249 -12.00 12.04 11.68
C ALA A 249 -11.46 12.03 13.12
N GLU A 250 -11.47 10.86 13.78
CA GLU A 250 -10.92 10.70 15.13
C GLU A 250 -9.41 10.97 15.17
N ALA A 251 -8.65 10.54 14.14
CA ALA A 251 -7.22 10.83 14.05
C ALA A 251 -6.95 12.35 13.97
N LEU A 252 -7.71 13.07 13.14
CA LEU A 252 -7.58 14.52 12.98
C LEU A 252 -7.96 15.26 14.26
N ASP A 253 -9.01 14.83 14.94
CA ASP A 253 -9.43 15.39 16.23
C ASP A 253 -8.37 15.16 17.31
N ASP A 254 -7.78 13.96 17.39
CA ASP A 254 -6.71 13.64 18.34
C ASP A 254 -5.44 14.46 18.05
N ILE A 255 -5.06 14.63 16.78
CA ILE A 255 -3.93 15.48 16.41
C ILE A 255 -4.17 16.92 16.87
N ALA A 256 -5.36 17.46 16.62
CA ALA A 256 -5.69 18.83 17.01
C ALA A 256 -5.75 19.00 18.54
N ALA A 257 -6.43 18.09 19.24
CA ALA A 257 -6.74 18.23 20.66
C ALA A 257 -5.63 17.74 21.60
N LYS A 258 -4.88 16.70 21.22
CA LYS A 258 -3.89 16.04 22.08
C LYS A 258 -2.46 16.32 21.65
N VAL A 259 -2.19 16.40 20.35
CA VAL A 259 -0.82 16.52 19.83
C VAL A 259 -0.38 17.98 19.65
N ILE A 260 -1.17 18.78 18.93
CA ILE A 260 -0.86 20.18 18.61
C ILE A 260 -1.39 21.12 19.69
N GLN A 261 -2.60 20.87 20.21
CA GLN A 261 -3.22 21.62 21.31
C GLN A 261 -3.40 23.13 21.02
N GLU A 262 -3.60 23.49 19.75
CA GLU A 262 -3.87 24.87 19.33
C GLU A 262 -5.22 25.00 18.60
N PRO A 263 -5.99 26.07 18.82
CA PRO A 263 -7.27 26.26 18.14
C PRO A 263 -7.13 26.41 16.62
N ARG A 264 -7.96 25.65 15.88
CA ARG A 264 -7.98 25.67 14.40
C ARG A 264 -6.58 25.42 13.81
N CYS A 265 -5.82 24.50 14.40
CA CYS A 265 -4.45 24.21 13.97
C CYS A 265 -4.35 23.39 12.69
N LEU A 266 -5.42 22.68 12.31
CA LEU A 266 -5.54 21.92 11.07
C LEU A 266 -6.58 22.58 10.16
N ARG A 267 -6.26 22.63 8.87
CA ARG A 267 -7.19 23.01 7.81
C ARG A 267 -7.27 21.86 6.80
N ILE A 268 -8.48 21.37 6.53
CA ILE A 268 -8.73 20.39 5.48
C ILE A 268 -8.85 21.14 4.16
N LEU A 269 -7.98 20.80 3.21
CA LEU A 269 -7.90 21.39 1.89
C LEU A 269 -8.83 20.68 0.89
N GLY A 270 -9.18 19.43 1.16
CA GLY A 270 -10.08 18.65 0.32
C GLY A 270 -10.06 17.18 0.71
N SER A 271 -11.14 16.48 0.38
CA SER A 271 -11.20 15.02 0.35
C SER A 271 -11.69 14.62 -1.04
N PHE A 272 -10.91 13.81 -1.73
CA PHE A 272 -11.05 13.62 -3.17
C PHE A 272 -10.63 12.20 -3.59
N PRO A 273 -11.06 11.73 -4.77
CA PRO A 273 -10.63 10.45 -5.31
C PRO A 273 -9.11 10.38 -5.39
N ARG A 274 -8.55 9.33 -4.80
CA ARG A 274 -7.11 9.09 -4.81
C ARG A 274 -6.68 8.58 -6.18
N VAL A 275 -5.53 9.07 -6.64
CA VAL A 275 -4.83 8.55 -7.82
C VAL A 275 -3.55 7.84 -7.41
N ASP A 276 -3.28 6.67 -8.00
CA ASP A 276 -2.00 5.99 -7.85
C ASP A 276 -1.11 6.34 -9.04
N MET A 277 0.06 6.91 -8.75
CA MET A 277 1.07 7.21 -9.77
C MET A 277 1.74 5.94 -10.30
N ARG A 278 1.62 4.81 -9.57
CA ARG A 278 2.10 3.50 -10.00
C ARG A 278 1.18 2.90 -11.06
N VAL A 279 1.78 2.16 -11.99
CA VAL A 279 1.03 1.35 -12.94
C VAL A 279 0.53 0.09 -12.22
N LYS A 280 -0.76 0.05 -11.90
CA LYS A 280 -1.43 -1.19 -11.48
C LYS A 280 -1.62 -2.09 -12.70
N LYS A 281 -1.12 -3.32 -12.61
CA LYS A 281 -1.34 -4.36 -13.63
C LYS A 281 -2.58 -5.18 -13.28
N ILE A 282 -2.92 -5.26 -12.00
CA ILE A 282 -4.15 -5.91 -11.54
C ILE A 282 -5.25 -4.86 -11.47
N SER A 283 -6.38 -5.14 -12.11
CA SER A 283 -7.61 -4.36 -11.97
C SER A 283 -8.61 -5.06 -11.06
N THR A 284 -8.70 -6.40 -11.16
CA THR A 284 -9.74 -7.18 -10.49
C THR A 284 -9.22 -8.48 -9.87
N PHE A 285 -9.59 -8.72 -8.61
CA PHE A 285 -9.38 -9.98 -7.90
C PHE A 285 -10.67 -10.80 -7.81
N GLY A 286 -10.52 -12.12 -7.84
CA GLY A 286 -11.61 -13.08 -7.77
C GLY A 286 -11.41 -14.11 -6.68
N PHE A 287 -12.19 -14.07 -5.61
CA PHE A 287 -12.08 -15.01 -4.50
C PHE A 287 -12.92 -16.26 -4.74
N ILE A 288 -12.28 -17.43 -4.66
CA ILE A 288 -12.92 -18.73 -4.47
C ILE A 288 -12.87 -19.03 -2.98
N GLY A 289 -14.02 -18.87 -2.32
CA GLY A 289 -14.14 -18.81 -0.88
C GLY A 289 -14.79 -17.50 -0.44
N SER A 290 -15.78 -17.62 0.46
CA SER A 290 -16.50 -16.48 1.05
C SER A 290 -16.38 -16.51 2.58
N GLY A 291 -15.21 -16.93 3.07
CA GLY A 291 -14.92 -16.95 4.50
C GLY A 291 -14.56 -15.57 5.02
N GLN A 292 -14.46 -15.41 6.33
CA GLN A 292 -14.09 -14.14 6.96
C GLN A 292 -12.75 -13.59 6.44
N MET A 293 -11.76 -14.45 6.18
CA MET A 293 -10.49 -14.01 5.58
C MET A 293 -10.62 -13.51 4.14
N SER A 294 -11.52 -14.11 3.34
CA SER A 294 -11.78 -13.65 1.98
C SER A 294 -12.42 -12.25 1.99
N HIS A 295 -13.36 -12.01 2.91
CA HIS A 295 -13.94 -10.68 3.14
C HIS A 295 -12.89 -9.68 3.61
N TRP A 296 -12.07 -10.06 4.60
CA TRP A 296 -11.00 -9.21 5.13
C TRP A 296 -10.03 -8.76 4.03
N PHE A 297 -9.48 -9.70 3.24
CA PHE A 297 -8.59 -9.34 2.11
C PHE A 297 -9.34 -8.55 1.03
N SER A 298 -10.60 -8.89 0.76
CA SER A 298 -11.41 -8.15 -0.21
C SER A 298 -11.57 -6.68 0.19
N GLU A 299 -11.83 -6.39 1.46
CA GLU A 299 -11.95 -5.02 1.97
C GLU A 299 -10.63 -4.25 1.83
N GLN A 300 -9.50 -4.87 2.21
CA GLN A 300 -8.17 -4.25 2.09
C GLN A 300 -7.75 -4.03 0.63
N LEU A 301 -8.15 -4.91 -0.29
CA LEU A 301 -7.89 -4.71 -1.72
C LEU A 301 -8.81 -3.62 -2.30
N GLN A 302 -10.06 -3.56 -1.87
CA GLN A 302 -10.99 -2.50 -2.30
C GLN A 302 -10.56 -1.12 -1.79
N SER A 303 -10.00 -1.02 -0.57
CA SER A 303 -9.39 0.23 -0.07
C SER A 303 -8.13 0.64 -0.85
N GLU A 304 -7.60 -0.25 -1.70
CA GLU A 304 -6.58 0.06 -2.69
C GLU A 304 -7.13 0.32 -4.09
N GLY A 305 -8.44 0.46 -4.25
CA GLY A 305 -9.07 0.71 -5.54
C GLY A 305 -9.11 -0.50 -6.48
N TYR A 306 -8.76 -1.70 -5.99
CA TYR A 306 -8.96 -2.93 -6.75
C TYR A 306 -10.44 -3.33 -6.71
N LYS A 307 -10.94 -3.86 -7.83
CA LYS A 307 -12.25 -4.51 -7.85
C LYS A 307 -12.12 -5.91 -7.29
N THR A 308 -13.10 -6.37 -6.53
CA THR A 308 -13.12 -7.75 -6.04
C THR A 308 -14.45 -8.42 -6.36
N LEU A 309 -14.38 -9.67 -6.78
CA LEU A 309 -15.51 -10.57 -6.96
C LEU A 309 -15.35 -11.73 -5.98
N MET A 310 -16.47 -12.21 -5.43
CA MET A 310 -16.42 -13.28 -4.43
C MET A 310 -17.39 -14.39 -4.79
N THR A 311 -16.92 -15.63 -4.61
CA THR A 311 -17.69 -16.84 -4.88
C THR A 311 -17.62 -17.77 -3.66
N GLY A 312 -18.74 -18.41 -3.35
CA GLY A 312 -18.88 -19.33 -2.23
C GLY A 312 -19.97 -20.36 -2.53
N ARG A 313 -20.23 -21.25 -1.57
CA ARG A 313 -21.25 -22.30 -1.73
C ARG A 313 -22.65 -21.70 -1.96
N THR A 314 -22.95 -20.57 -1.31
CA THR A 314 -24.25 -19.90 -1.34
C THR A 314 -24.31 -18.68 -2.28
N SER A 315 -23.20 -18.27 -2.90
CA SER A 315 -23.20 -17.13 -3.81
C SER A 315 -23.92 -17.44 -5.12
N LYS A 316 -24.56 -16.42 -5.73
CA LYS A 316 -25.15 -16.54 -7.07
C LYS A 316 -24.07 -16.70 -8.15
N LEU A 317 -23.01 -15.90 -8.05
CA LEU A 317 -21.84 -15.98 -8.93
C LEU A 317 -21.05 -17.25 -8.61
N ARG A 318 -20.73 -18.06 -9.62
CA ARG A 318 -19.93 -19.27 -9.48
C ARG A 318 -18.50 -19.06 -9.97
N PRO A 319 -17.49 -19.82 -9.46
CA PRO A 319 -16.10 -19.70 -9.89
C PRO A 319 -15.94 -19.74 -11.41
N GLU A 320 -16.64 -20.64 -12.09
CA GLU A 320 -16.59 -20.81 -13.55
C GLU A 320 -16.98 -19.54 -14.31
N GLN A 321 -17.86 -18.72 -13.74
CA GLN A 321 -18.32 -17.45 -14.33
C GLN A 321 -17.45 -16.26 -13.95
N MET A 322 -16.74 -16.36 -12.82
CA MET A 322 -15.93 -15.30 -12.25
C MET A 322 -14.52 -15.30 -12.83
N ILE A 323 -13.92 -16.48 -13.03
CA ILE A 323 -12.51 -16.61 -13.44
C ILE A 323 -12.21 -15.85 -14.73
N GLY A 324 -13.10 -15.88 -15.73
CA GLY A 324 -12.91 -15.13 -16.98
C GLY A 324 -13.09 -13.61 -16.88
N LYS A 325 -13.36 -13.05 -15.68
CA LYS A 325 -13.63 -11.63 -15.45
C LYS A 325 -12.61 -10.94 -14.54
N VAL A 326 -11.60 -11.67 -14.08
CA VAL A 326 -10.62 -11.19 -13.10
C VAL A 326 -9.20 -11.37 -13.63
N ASP A 327 -8.25 -10.61 -13.11
CA ASP A 327 -6.83 -10.78 -13.47
C ASP A 327 -6.17 -11.78 -12.52
N VAL A 328 -6.62 -11.81 -11.27
CA VAL A 328 -6.08 -12.68 -10.21
C VAL A 328 -7.20 -13.48 -9.55
N VAL A 329 -7.06 -14.80 -9.54
CA VAL A 329 -7.91 -15.73 -8.80
C VAL A 329 -7.24 -16.05 -7.47
N VAL A 330 -7.96 -15.82 -6.38
CA VAL A 330 -7.51 -16.11 -5.01
C VAL A 330 -8.28 -17.30 -4.47
N VAL A 331 -7.60 -18.40 -4.16
CA VAL A 331 -8.20 -19.56 -3.49
C VAL A 331 -8.04 -19.39 -1.99
N CYS A 332 -9.16 -19.15 -1.29
CA CYS A 332 -9.22 -18.92 0.16
C CYS A 332 -10.34 -19.78 0.77
N VAL A 333 -10.09 -21.08 0.85
CA VAL A 333 -11.05 -22.10 1.33
C VAL A 333 -10.45 -22.87 2.52
N PRO A 334 -11.22 -23.72 3.24
CA PRO A 334 -10.63 -24.59 4.27
C PRO A 334 -9.49 -25.43 3.71
N ILE A 335 -8.46 -25.67 4.53
CA ILE A 335 -7.21 -26.34 4.12
C ILE A 335 -7.50 -27.67 3.39
N SER A 336 -8.39 -28.49 3.94
CA SER A 336 -8.83 -29.76 3.35
C SER A 336 -9.51 -29.65 1.98
N ALA A 337 -10.00 -28.47 1.60
CA ALA A 337 -10.66 -28.21 0.32
C ALA A 337 -9.76 -27.53 -0.71
N THR A 338 -8.59 -27.02 -0.31
CA THR A 338 -7.71 -26.22 -1.18
C THR A 338 -7.29 -26.97 -2.43
N THR A 339 -6.71 -28.17 -2.28
CA THR A 339 -6.27 -28.99 -3.42
C THR A 339 -7.42 -29.33 -4.37
N ALA A 340 -8.54 -29.82 -3.85
CA ALA A 340 -9.70 -30.18 -4.69
C ALA A 340 -10.28 -28.97 -5.42
N THR A 341 -10.22 -27.78 -4.81
CA THR A 341 -10.64 -26.53 -5.43
C THR A 341 -9.72 -26.14 -6.58
N ILE A 342 -8.40 -26.27 -6.40
CA ILE A 342 -7.40 -26.00 -7.44
C ILE A 342 -7.54 -27.01 -8.59
N GLU A 343 -7.71 -28.30 -8.31
CA GLU A 343 -7.94 -29.32 -9.35
C GLU A 343 -9.20 -29.04 -10.16
N LYS A 344 -10.28 -28.62 -9.50
CA LYS A 344 -11.55 -28.35 -10.16
C LYS A 344 -11.52 -27.12 -11.06
N TYR A 345 -10.85 -26.04 -10.63
CA TYR A 345 -10.95 -24.73 -11.28
C TYR A 345 -9.67 -24.24 -11.94
N GLY A 346 -8.51 -24.84 -11.64
CA GLY A 346 -7.21 -24.43 -12.17
C GLY A 346 -7.18 -24.38 -13.69
N GLY A 347 -7.78 -25.38 -14.35
CA GLY A 347 -7.81 -25.48 -15.81
C GLY A 347 -8.70 -24.44 -16.51
N LEU A 348 -9.43 -23.62 -15.74
CA LEU A 348 -10.26 -22.53 -16.27
C LEU A 348 -9.52 -21.18 -16.32
N LEU A 349 -8.34 -21.08 -15.71
CA LEU A 349 -7.52 -19.88 -15.77
C LEU A 349 -6.84 -19.78 -17.14
N ASN A 350 -6.79 -18.56 -17.67
CA ASN A 350 -6.18 -18.23 -18.95
C ASN A 350 -4.76 -17.70 -18.74
N ASP A 351 -3.92 -17.82 -19.77
CA ASP A 351 -2.60 -17.20 -19.79
C ASP A 351 -2.70 -15.69 -19.55
N GLY A 352 -1.77 -15.16 -18.74
CA GLY A 352 -1.79 -13.76 -18.30
C GLY A 352 -2.61 -13.52 -17.03
N GLN A 353 -3.27 -14.54 -16.46
CA GLN A 353 -3.88 -14.46 -15.12
C GLN A 353 -2.93 -15.00 -14.03
N ALA A 354 -3.24 -14.72 -12.76
CA ALA A 354 -2.54 -15.31 -11.62
C ALA A 354 -3.46 -16.15 -10.72
N LEU A 355 -2.90 -17.21 -10.15
CA LEU A 355 -3.48 -18.00 -9.06
C LEU A 355 -2.70 -17.73 -7.77
N ILE A 356 -3.37 -17.08 -6.80
CA ILE A 356 -2.86 -16.87 -5.46
C ILE A 356 -3.55 -17.83 -4.51
N ILE A 357 -2.77 -18.67 -3.84
CA ILE A 357 -3.27 -19.65 -2.88
C ILE A 357 -3.12 -19.06 -1.48
N LEU A 358 -4.24 -18.74 -0.83
CA LEU A 358 -4.28 -18.35 0.58
C LEU A 358 -4.59 -19.57 1.44
N ALA A 359 -3.54 -20.27 1.88
CA ALA A 359 -3.66 -21.54 2.60
C ALA A 359 -2.53 -21.76 3.61
N GLY A 360 -2.80 -22.61 4.60
CA GLY A 360 -1.84 -22.99 5.65
C GLY A 360 -1.00 -24.24 5.37
N GLU A 361 -1.09 -24.81 4.16
CA GLU A 361 -0.28 -25.94 3.67
C GLU A 361 0.21 -25.58 2.27
N SER A 362 1.49 -25.83 1.96
CA SER A 362 2.14 -25.29 0.78
C SER A 362 2.49 -26.33 -0.28
N GLU A 363 3.05 -27.48 0.08
CA GLU A 363 3.60 -28.42 -0.91
C GLU A 363 2.51 -28.92 -1.87
N LYS A 364 1.46 -29.54 -1.32
CA LYS A 364 0.38 -30.14 -2.12
C LYS A 364 -0.42 -29.12 -2.92
N PRO A 365 -0.84 -27.96 -2.37
CA PRO A 365 -1.56 -26.97 -3.16
C PRO A 365 -0.74 -26.41 -4.32
N LEU A 366 0.55 -26.13 -4.11
CA LEU A 366 1.43 -25.63 -5.17
C LEU A 366 1.68 -26.68 -6.26
N GLU A 367 1.95 -27.93 -5.90
CA GLU A 367 2.09 -29.02 -6.87
C GLU A 367 0.84 -29.09 -7.76
N ARG A 368 -0.34 -29.06 -7.14
CA ARG A 368 -1.62 -29.17 -7.84
C ARG A 368 -1.92 -27.96 -8.68
N ALA A 369 -1.54 -26.77 -8.24
CA ALA A 369 -1.66 -25.56 -9.04
C ALA A 369 -0.80 -25.64 -10.29
N LEU A 370 0.47 -26.02 -10.16
CA LEU A 370 1.39 -26.14 -11.29
C LEU A 370 0.95 -27.21 -12.32
N VAL A 371 0.34 -28.30 -11.86
CA VAL A 371 -0.19 -29.36 -12.74
C VAL A 371 -1.48 -28.96 -13.45
N ASN A 372 -2.39 -28.25 -12.76
CA ASN A 372 -3.73 -27.98 -13.27
C ASN A 372 -3.90 -26.62 -13.96
N THR A 373 -2.84 -25.82 -14.08
CA THR A 373 -2.86 -24.50 -14.75
C THR A 373 -1.85 -24.47 -15.91
N SER A 374 -2.16 -23.75 -16.99
CA SER A 374 -1.25 -23.58 -18.13
C SER A 374 0.03 -22.83 -17.76
N GLU A 375 1.14 -23.02 -18.47
CA GLU A 375 2.43 -22.36 -18.17
C GLU A 375 2.35 -20.82 -18.14
N GLY A 376 1.40 -20.20 -18.84
CA GLY A 376 1.19 -18.75 -18.86
C GLY A 376 0.42 -18.19 -17.66
N VAL A 377 -0.05 -19.03 -16.73
CA VAL A 377 -0.68 -18.57 -15.47
C VAL A 377 0.40 -18.35 -14.41
N GLU A 378 0.39 -17.21 -13.73
CA GLU A 378 1.29 -17.00 -12.58
C GLU A 378 0.79 -17.79 -11.36
N VAL A 379 1.70 -18.34 -10.53
CA VAL A 379 1.31 -19.11 -9.34
C VAL A 379 2.15 -18.68 -8.15
N MET A 380 1.50 -18.40 -7.02
CA MET A 380 2.14 -18.08 -5.74
C MET A 380 1.27 -18.55 -4.57
N LEU A 381 1.91 -18.96 -3.48
CA LEU A 381 1.23 -19.22 -2.22
C LEU A 381 1.58 -18.16 -1.20
N VAL A 382 0.58 -17.75 -0.43
CA VAL A 382 0.68 -16.77 0.64
C VAL A 382 -0.05 -17.34 1.86
N HIS A 383 0.64 -17.40 2.99
CA HIS A 383 0.06 -17.79 4.27
C HIS A 383 0.13 -16.61 5.24
N ASN A 384 -1.00 -15.94 5.43
CA ASN A 384 -1.16 -14.90 6.44
C ASN A 384 -1.21 -15.52 7.84
N LEU A 385 -0.29 -15.15 8.74
CA LEU A 385 -0.24 -15.68 10.11
C LEU A 385 -1.05 -14.83 11.10
N TRP A 386 -2.22 -14.37 10.66
CA TRP A 386 -3.20 -13.62 11.44
C TRP A 386 -4.63 -14.02 11.09
N GLY A 387 -5.54 -13.83 12.05
CA GLY A 387 -6.97 -14.05 11.85
C GLY A 387 -7.72 -12.81 11.34
N PRO A 388 -8.99 -12.95 10.92
CA PRO A 388 -9.76 -11.89 10.28
C PRO A 388 -10.20 -10.77 11.23
N GLN A 389 -9.91 -10.88 12.53
CA GLN A 389 -10.26 -9.89 13.55
C GLN A 389 -9.18 -8.79 13.70
N VAL A 390 -8.04 -8.93 13.03
CA VAL A 390 -7.01 -7.87 13.09
C VAL A 390 -7.41 -6.70 12.20
N PRO A 391 -7.27 -5.44 12.67
CA PRO A 391 -7.64 -4.28 11.86
C PRO A 391 -6.64 -4.00 10.72
N THR A 392 -5.39 -4.46 10.86
CA THR A 392 -4.32 -4.25 9.88
C THR A 392 -3.35 -5.44 9.88
N MET A 393 -2.67 -5.65 8.74
CA MET A 393 -1.54 -6.58 8.62
C MET A 393 -0.19 -5.99 9.02
N LYS A 394 -0.15 -4.73 9.48
CA LYS A 394 1.08 -4.12 9.98
C LYS A 394 1.69 -4.94 11.11
N ASP A 395 2.99 -5.21 11.00
CA ASP A 395 3.79 -5.99 11.94
C ASP A 395 3.25 -7.43 12.11
N LYS A 396 2.51 -7.94 11.10
CA LYS A 396 2.03 -9.33 11.05
C LYS A 396 2.88 -10.13 10.08
N ASN A 397 3.22 -11.35 10.50
CA ASN A 397 4.02 -12.24 9.68
C ASN A 397 3.19 -12.83 8.55
N VAL A 398 3.75 -12.85 7.35
CA VAL A 398 3.21 -13.59 6.21
C VAL A 398 4.32 -14.44 5.61
N ALA A 399 4.05 -15.72 5.39
CA ALA A 399 4.94 -16.58 4.63
C ALA A 399 4.54 -16.55 3.16
N VAL A 400 5.50 -16.30 2.27
CA VAL A 400 5.31 -16.26 0.82
C VAL A 400 6.18 -17.34 0.19
N VAL A 401 5.56 -18.19 -0.62
CA VAL A 401 6.23 -19.24 -1.38
C VAL A 401 6.07 -18.94 -2.86
N LYS A 402 7.13 -18.38 -3.45
CA LYS A 402 7.19 -18.12 -4.89
C LYS A 402 7.49 -19.40 -5.66
N THR A 403 6.91 -19.50 -6.86
CA THR A 403 7.22 -20.54 -7.83
C THR A 403 8.05 -19.95 -8.97
N ARG A 404 8.58 -20.80 -9.85
CA ARG A 404 9.21 -20.36 -11.11
C ARG A 404 8.26 -19.57 -12.03
N ARG A 405 6.95 -19.68 -11.79
CA ARG A 405 5.89 -18.98 -12.53
C ARG A 405 5.37 -17.73 -11.81
N SER A 406 5.88 -17.38 -10.63
CA SER A 406 5.55 -16.09 -9.98
C SER A 406 6.20 -14.96 -10.76
N ALA A 407 5.41 -14.02 -11.28
CA ALA A 407 5.92 -12.88 -12.04
C ALA A 407 5.21 -11.59 -11.64
N SER A 408 4.71 -10.82 -12.62
CA SER A 408 4.29 -9.45 -12.42
C SER A 408 3.06 -9.28 -11.54
N LEU A 409 2.05 -10.14 -11.67
CA LEU A 409 0.82 -10.08 -10.89
C LEU A 409 1.07 -10.58 -9.46
N CYS A 410 1.84 -11.66 -9.30
CA CYS A 410 2.25 -12.14 -7.98
C CYS A 410 3.08 -11.09 -7.23
N ASN A 411 4.03 -10.43 -7.90
CA ASN A 411 4.84 -9.37 -7.29
C ASN A 411 4.02 -8.14 -6.92
N GLU A 412 2.97 -7.79 -7.68
CA GLU A 412 2.07 -6.71 -7.32
C GLU A 412 1.26 -7.04 -6.05
N PHE A 413 0.76 -8.27 -5.92
CA PHE A 413 0.08 -8.70 -4.69
C PHE A 413 1.03 -8.74 -3.48
N GLU A 414 2.27 -9.19 -3.65
CA GLU A 414 3.27 -9.12 -2.59
C GLU A 414 3.60 -7.67 -2.20
N SER A 415 3.70 -6.77 -3.19
CA SER A 415 3.91 -5.34 -2.96
C SER A 415 2.74 -4.71 -2.19
N PHE A 416 1.52 -5.20 -2.40
CA PHE A 416 0.35 -4.85 -1.60
C PHE A 416 0.53 -5.28 -0.13
N LEU A 417 0.96 -6.52 0.14
CA LEU A 417 1.24 -6.98 1.52
C LEU A 417 2.32 -6.11 2.20
N TYR A 418 3.41 -5.82 1.48
CA TYR A 418 4.50 -4.99 1.99
C TYR A 418 4.04 -3.56 2.29
N LYS A 419 3.25 -2.94 1.39
CA LYS A 419 2.70 -1.59 1.57
C LYS A 419 1.91 -1.47 2.88
N TYR A 420 1.15 -2.52 3.23
CA TYR A 420 0.34 -2.54 4.45
C TYR A 420 1.11 -3.03 5.69
N GLY A 421 2.44 -3.13 5.59
CA GLY A 421 3.32 -3.38 6.71
C GLY A 421 3.41 -4.84 7.15
N ALA A 422 3.01 -5.79 6.31
CA ALA A 422 3.23 -7.20 6.62
C ALA A 422 4.73 -7.53 6.61
N GLU A 423 5.19 -8.33 7.58
CA GLU A 423 6.54 -8.88 7.60
C GLU A 423 6.59 -10.11 6.70
N ILE A 424 7.21 -9.95 5.52
CA ILE A 424 7.24 -10.98 4.48
C ILE A 424 8.43 -11.91 4.67
N TYR A 425 8.14 -13.19 4.87
CA TYR A 425 9.13 -14.26 4.95
C TYR A 425 9.06 -15.12 3.69
N GLN A 426 10.13 -15.10 2.89
CA GLN A 426 10.25 -15.92 1.70
C GLN A 426 10.69 -17.34 2.07
N ASP A 427 9.84 -18.32 1.80
CA ASP A 427 10.04 -19.72 2.17
C ASP A 427 10.02 -20.65 0.95
N SER A 428 10.66 -21.82 1.09
CA SER A 428 10.33 -22.98 0.26
C SER A 428 9.08 -23.66 0.80
N ALA A 429 8.37 -24.40 -0.05
CA ALA A 429 7.17 -25.13 0.37
C ALA A 429 7.45 -26.09 1.54
N GLU A 430 8.55 -26.84 1.48
CA GLU A 430 8.99 -27.75 2.53
C GLU A 430 9.30 -27.02 3.85
N LYS A 431 10.02 -25.89 3.79
CA LYS A 431 10.36 -25.10 4.96
C LYS A 431 9.10 -24.52 5.61
N HIS A 432 8.18 -24.01 4.80
CA HIS A 432 6.89 -23.51 5.26
C HIS A 432 6.11 -24.59 6.02
N ASP A 433 5.90 -25.77 5.41
CA ASP A 433 5.08 -26.83 6.00
C ASP A 433 5.71 -27.41 7.28
N LEU A 434 7.04 -27.55 7.30
CA LEU A 434 7.79 -27.89 8.50
C LEU A 434 7.55 -26.87 9.63
N MET A 435 7.58 -25.57 9.30
CA MET A 435 7.41 -24.50 10.29
C MET A 435 5.98 -24.36 10.78
N MET A 436 4.98 -24.72 9.97
CA MET A 436 3.58 -24.81 10.44
C MET A 436 3.39 -25.96 11.44
N GLY A 437 4.18 -27.03 11.30
CA GLY A 437 4.29 -28.08 12.32
C GLY A 437 4.67 -27.53 13.69
N VAL A 438 5.70 -26.67 13.73
CA VAL A 438 6.23 -26.08 14.97
C VAL A 438 5.34 -24.96 15.52
N SER A 439 4.86 -24.07 14.66
CA SER A 439 4.21 -22.82 15.06
C SER A 439 2.70 -22.91 15.23
N GLN A 440 2.03 -23.84 14.55
CA GLN A 440 0.57 -23.96 14.59
C GLN A 440 0.11 -25.32 15.08
N LYS A 441 0.56 -26.40 14.42
CA LYS A 441 0.04 -27.75 14.65
C LYS A 441 0.35 -28.26 16.05
N LEU A 442 1.63 -28.26 16.44
CA LEU A 442 2.05 -28.75 17.75
C LEU A 442 1.45 -27.93 18.91
N PRO A 443 1.51 -26.58 18.92
CA PRO A 443 0.88 -25.78 19.98
C PRO A 443 -0.64 -26.00 20.10
N THR A 444 -1.33 -26.21 18.97
CA THR A 444 -2.76 -26.51 18.96
C THR A 444 -3.04 -27.86 19.63
N ILE A 445 -2.29 -28.91 19.27
CA ILE A 445 -2.46 -30.24 19.86
C ILE A 445 -2.21 -30.20 21.36
N ILE A 446 -1.13 -29.53 21.80
CA ILE A 446 -0.84 -29.36 23.23
C ILE A 446 -1.99 -28.66 23.95
N SER A 447 -2.51 -27.58 23.35
CA SER A 447 -3.62 -26.80 23.93
C SER A 447 -4.89 -27.63 24.10
N VAL A 448 -5.28 -28.40 23.09
CA VAL A 448 -6.47 -29.27 23.14
C VAL A 448 -6.26 -30.41 24.13
N ALA A 449 -5.11 -31.08 24.10
CA ALA A 449 -4.79 -32.16 25.03
C ALA A 449 -4.76 -31.68 26.50
N MET A 450 -4.28 -30.44 26.74
CA MET A 450 -4.29 -29.85 28.07
C MET A 450 -5.71 -29.56 28.56
N ALA A 451 -6.59 -29.00 27.72
CA ALA A 451 -7.99 -28.79 28.07
C ALA A 451 -8.71 -30.12 28.39
N MET A 452 -8.46 -31.16 27.58
CA MET A 452 -8.97 -32.51 27.84
C MET A 452 -8.49 -33.07 29.19
N THR A 453 -7.23 -32.84 29.53
CA THR A 453 -6.64 -33.30 30.81
C THR A 453 -7.29 -32.61 32.00
N LEU A 454 -7.51 -31.29 31.94
CA LEU A 454 -8.21 -30.55 33.01
C LEU A 454 -9.63 -31.08 33.21
N ALA A 455 -10.36 -31.27 32.11
CA ALA A 455 -11.72 -31.82 32.14
C ALA A 455 -11.77 -33.26 32.68
N GLN A 456 -10.78 -34.09 32.35
CA GLN A 456 -10.70 -35.47 32.82
C GLN A 456 -10.51 -35.57 34.34
N HIS A 457 -9.86 -34.57 34.95
CA HIS A 457 -9.56 -34.54 36.38
C HIS A 457 -10.48 -33.63 37.19
N ASP A 458 -11.55 -33.08 36.58
CA ASP A 458 -12.51 -32.18 37.23
C ASP A 458 -11.84 -30.97 37.89
N ILE A 459 -10.78 -30.43 37.26
CA ILE A 459 -10.06 -29.27 37.76
C ILE A 459 -10.84 -28.00 37.36
N GLY A 460 -11.33 -27.26 38.36
CA GLY A 460 -12.00 -25.98 38.16
C GLY A 460 -11.05 -24.91 37.65
N PHE A 461 -11.52 -24.02 36.76
CA PHE A 461 -10.68 -22.95 36.21
C PHE A 461 -10.30 -21.88 37.25
N ASP A 462 -11.14 -21.68 38.27
CA ASP A 462 -10.82 -20.81 39.43
C ASP A 462 -9.63 -21.35 40.26
N ASP A 463 -9.46 -22.68 40.29
CA ASP A 463 -8.35 -23.34 40.97
C ASP A 463 -7.04 -23.19 40.18
N VAL A 464 -7.12 -23.09 38.85
CA VAL A 464 -5.95 -22.92 37.97
C VAL A 464 -5.30 -21.56 38.22
N ASP A 465 -6.07 -20.49 38.31
CA ASP A 465 -5.52 -19.14 38.51
C ASP A 465 -4.96 -18.93 39.92
N SER A 466 -5.59 -19.54 40.93
CA SER A 466 -5.17 -19.43 42.33
C SER A 466 -3.92 -20.26 42.67
N HIS A 467 -3.60 -21.30 41.88
CA HIS A 467 -2.49 -22.23 42.15
C HIS A 467 -1.40 -22.25 41.06
N SER A 468 -1.43 -21.31 40.11
CA SER A 468 -0.42 -21.18 39.06
C SER A 468 0.61 -20.09 39.38
N THR A 469 1.88 -20.35 39.05
CA THR A 469 2.85 -19.26 38.85
C THR A 469 2.56 -18.54 37.53
N LEU A 470 3.05 -17.31 37.39
CA LEU A 470 2.94 -16.56 36.13
C LEU A 470 3.44 -17.36 34.92
N THR A 471 4.55 -18.08 35.09
CA THR A 471 5.12 -18.92 34.04
C THR A 471 4.23 -20.12 33.70
N SER A 472 3.59 -20.78 34.67
CA SER A 472 2.66 -21.89 34.38
C SER A 472 1.39 -21.44 33.66
N LEU A 473 0.99 -20.17 33.80
CA LEU A 473 -0.18 -19.63 33.10
C LEU A 473 0.02 -19.52 31.59
N TYR A 474 1.26 -19.49 31.08
CA TYR A 474 1.50 -19.34 29.64
C TYR A 474 0.84 -20.45 28.82
N GLY A 475 0.86 -21.68 29.32
CA GLY A 475 0.15 -22.80 28.69
C GLY A 475 -1.36 -22.57 28.67
N ILE A 476 -1.93 -22.13 29.80
CA ILE A 476 -3.37 -21.86 29.97
C ILE A 476 -3.82 -20.73 29.04
N LEU A 477 -3.04 -19.65 28.94
CA LEU A 477 -3.30 -18.53 28.03
C LEU A 477 -3.30 -18.98 26.57
N ALA A 478 -2.32 -19.80 26.16
CA ALA A 478 -2.29 -20.38 24.82
C ALA A 478 -3.52 -21.26 24.56
N MET A 479 -3.92 -22.09 25.53
CA MET A 479 -5.12 -22.93 25.45
C MET A 479 -6.39 -22.10 25.31
N ALA A 480 -6.56 -21.06 26.12
CA ALA A 480 -7.71 -20.16 26.05
C ALA A 480 -7.81 -19.50 24.67
N ARG A 481 -6.69 -19.07 24.09
CA ARG A 481 -6.67 -18.50 22.73
C ARG A 481 -7.12 -19.47 21.65
N VAL A 482 -6.74 -20.75 21.74
CA VAL A 482 -7.20 -21.78 20.79
C VAL A 482 -8.71 -22.03 20.92
N HIS A 483 -9.22 -22.12 22.15
CA HIS A 483 -10.63 -22.43 22.41
C HIS A 483 -11.58 -21.24 22.21
N ASN A 484 -11.06 -20.00 22.21
CA ASN A 484 -11.84 -18.79 21.90
C ASN A 484 -12.01 -18.53 20.38
N GLN A 485 -11.59 -19.47 19.53
CA GLN A 485 -11.63 -19.32 18.08
C GLN A 485 -12.48 -20.41 17.43
N ASN A 486 -12.64 -20.35 16.10
CA ASN A 486 -13.43 -21.34 15.37
C ASN A 486 -12.80 -22.74 15.48
N PRO A 487 -13.48 -23.73 16.09
CA PRO A 487 -12.94 -25.08 16.26
C PRO A 487 -12.60 -25.79 14.94
N ARG A 488 -13.32 -25.46 13.85
CA ARG A 488 -13.06 -26.06 12.53
C ARG A 488 -11.67 -25.70 12.03
N THR A 489 -11.23 -24.45 12.18
CA THR A 489 -9.92 -23.99 11.72
C THR A 489 -8.80 -24.76 12.41
N TYR A 490 -8.88 -24.91 13.73
CA TYR A 490 -7.86 -25.64 14.50
C TYR A 490 -7.90 -27.14 14.24
N ALA A 491 -9.09 -27.72 13.98
CA ALA A 491 -9.19 -29.11 13.53
C ALA A 491 -8.50 -29.33 12.17
N GLU A 492 -8.66 -28.39 11.22
CA GLU A 492 -7.97 -28.44 9.92
C GLU A 492 -6.45 -28.37 10.09
N ILE A 493 -5.96 -27.44 10.93
CA ILE A 493 -4.54 -27.31 11.27
C ILE A 493 -3.99 -28.62 11.84
N MET A 494 -4.69 -29.24 12.79
CA MET A 494 -4.27 -30.53 13.38
C MET A 494 -4.31 -31.67 12.36
N ALA A 495 -5.27 -31.64 11.43
CA ALA A 495 -5.44 -32.67 10.41
C ALA A 495 -4.50 -32.52 9.20
N THR A 496 -3.70 -31.44 9.12
CA THR A 496 -2.70 -31.27 8.05
C THR A 496 -1.75 -32.45 7.96
N SER A 497 -1.28 -32.74 6.76
CA SER A 497 -0.41 -33.88 6.49
C SER A 497 1.05 -33.44 6.29
N GLY A 498 1.92 -34.37 5.86
CA GLY A 498 3.29 -34.06 5.49
C GLY A 498 4.24 -33.85 6.68
N ASP A 499 5.26 -33.03 6.47
CA ASP A 499 6.38 -32.87 7.40
C ASP A 499 5.99 -32.21 8.73
N SER A 500 4.85 -31.52 8.76
CA SER A 500 4.23 -31.02 9.99
C SER A 500 3.94 -32.13 11.01
N ALA A 501 3.61 -33.35 10.56
CA ALA A 501 3.32 -34.49 11.44
C ALA A 501 4.58 -35.02 12.12
N LYS A 502 5.74 -34.98 11.44
CA LYS A 502 7.03 -35.42 11.98
C LYS A 502 7.39 -34.66 13.26
N ILE A 503 7.07 -33.36 13.30
CA ILE A 503 7.29 -32.50 14.47
C ILE A 503 6.47 -32.98 15.67
N VAL A 504 5.19 -33.26 15.45
CA VAL A 504 4.27 -33.72 16.50
C VAL A 504 4.70 -35.09 17.03
N ASP A 505 4.99 -36.04 16.14
CA ASP A 505 5.38 -37.40 16.51
C ASP A 505 6.70 -37.39 17.31
N SER A 506 7.67 -36.59 16.88
CA SER A 506 8.94 -36.40 17.59
C SER A 506 8.71 -35.79 18.97
N PHE A 507 7.82 -34.80 19.08
CA PHE A 507 7.46 -34.21 20.36
C PHE A 507 6.81 -35.22 21.32
N ILE A 508 5.85 -36.03 20.84
CA ILE A 508 5.19 -37.06 21.65
C ILE A 508 6.21 -38.10 22.15
N SER A 509 7.13 -38.53 21.29
CA SER A 509 8.22 -39.44 21.66
C SER A 509 9.11 -38.84 22.76
N ASN A 510 9.50 -37.56 22.59
CA ASN A 510 10.30 -36.85 23.58
C ASN A 510 9.55 -36.66 24.90
N LEU A 511 8.27 -36.28 24.85
CA LEU A 511 7.43 -36.11 26.04
C LEU A 511 7.30 -37.42 26.82
N THR A 512 7.07 -38.53 26.12
CA THR A 512 6.99 -39.88 26.71
C THR A 512 8.32 -40.27 27.36
N ARG A 513 9.45 -39.97 26.69
CA ARG A 513 10.80 -40.21 27.22
C ARG A 513 11.03 -39.41 28.52
N ILE A 514 10.75 -38.10 28.50
CA ILE A 514 10.91 -37.24 29.68
C ILE A 514 10.01 -37.68 30.83
N SER A 515 8.74 -38.00 30.55
CA SER A 515 7.78 -38.50 31.55
C SER A 515 8.27 -39.79 32.21
N ARG A 516 8.80 -40.74 31.42
CA ARG A 516 9.38 -41.98 31.96
C ARG A 516 10.59 -41.72 32.86
N LEU A 517 11.50 -40.85 32.45
CA LEU A 517 12.68 -40.49 33.24
C LEU A 517 12.29 -39.78 34.55
N ALA A 518 11.28 -38.90 34.51
CA ALA A 518 10.74 -38.24 35.68
C ALA A 518 10.09 -39.23 36.66
N ALA A 519 9.29 -40.18 36.15
CA ALA A 519 8.70 -41.25 36.97
C ALA A 519 9.77 -42.15 37.63
N GLN A 520 10.89 -42.36 36.95
CA GLN A 520 12.06 -43.08 37.48
C GLN A 520 12.94 -42.24 38.41
N ARG A 521 12.63 -40.93 38.59
CA ARG A 521 13.44 -39.97 39.36
C ARG A 521 14.89 -39.88 38.88
N SER A 522 15.12 -40.03 37.57
CA SER A 522 16.44 -39.99 36.94
C SER A 522 16.98 -38.56 36.80
N ILE A 523 17.24 -37.88 37.93
CA ILE A 523 17.59 -36.45 37.98
C ILE A 523 18.80 -36.11 37.11
N THR A 524 19.92 -36.81 37.27
CA THR A 524 21.16 -36.53 36.51
C THR A 524 20.97 -36.64 34.99
N GLN A 525 20.12 -37.57 34.54
CA GLN A 525 19.82 -37.71 33.11
C GLN A 525 18.93 -36.56 32.62
N LEU A 526 17.96 -36.13 33.42
CA LEU A 526 17.12 -34.98 33.10
C LEU A 526 17.94 -33.68 33.05
N GLU A 527 18.84 -33.46 34.01
CA GLU A 527 19.78 -32.33 34.01
C GLU A 527 20.67 -32.32 32.77
N GLY A 528 21.22 -33.48 32.41
CA GLY A 528 22.01 -33.63 31.18
C GLY A 528 21.23 -33.21 29.93
N ILE A 529 19.99 -33.67 29.78
CA ILE A 529 19.13 -33.29 28.65
C ILE A 529 18.85 -31.78 28.64
N ILE A 530 18.57 -31.17 29.79
CA ILE A 530 18.32 -29.72 29.88
C ILE A 530 19.56 -28.93 29.45
N GLN A 531 20.74 -29.34 29.90
CA GLN A 531 21.99 -28.68 29.54
C GLN A 531 22.32 -28.85 28.05
N GLU A 532 22.19 -30.07 27.51
CA GLU A 532 22.37 -30.34 26.08
C GLU A 532 21.43 -29.48 25.22
N ASN A 533 20.15 -29.38 25.60
CA ASN A 533 19.19 -28.51 24.91
C ASN A 533 19.59 -27.04 24.98
N ARG A 534 20.06 -26.57 26.15
CA ARG A 534 20.53 -25.19 26.34
C ARG A 534 21.71 -24.88 25.43
N ASP A 535 22.64 -25.81 25.27
CA ASP A 535 23.83 -25.63 24.44
C ASP A 535 23.52 -25.56 22.93
N GLN A 536 22.38 -26.13 22.51
CA GLN A 536 21.90 -26.06 21.12
C GLN A 536 21.12 -24.78 20.79
N ILE A 537 20.60 -24.06 21.80
CA ILE A 537 19.81 -22.85 21.59
C ILE A 537 20.75 -21.63 21.60
N PRO A 538 20.71 -20.76 20.57
CA PRO A 538 21.52 -19.54 20.56
C PRO A 538 21.28 -18.69 21.81
N ALA A 539 22.35 -18.26 22.48
CA ALA A 539 22.26 -17.48 23.72
C ALA A 539 21.47 -16.18 23.56
N GLU A 540 21.58 -15.54 22.40
CA GLU A 540 20.79 -14.36 22.05
C GLU A 540 19.30 -14.65 21.96
N PHE A 541 18.90 -15.80 21.38
CA PHE A 541 17.51 -16.20 21.32
C PHE A 541 16.92 -16.36 22.72
N ILE A 542 17.63 -17.05 23.63
CA ILE A 542 17.21 -17.20 25.04
C ILE A 542 17.02 -15.83 25.68
N ARG A 543 18.02 -14.94 25.57
CA ARG A 543 17.96 -13.59 26.15
C ARG A 543 16.75 -12.81 25.66
N THR A 544 16.50 -12.80 24.35
CA THR A 544 15.37 -12.09 23.75
C THR A 544 14.04 -12.66 24.21
N LYS A 545 13.88 -14.00 24.24
CA LYS A 545 12.65 -14.64 24.73
C LYS A 545 12.41 -14.43 26.21
N MET A 546 13.46 -14.40 27.03
CA MET A 546 13.34 -14.07 28.45
C MET A 546 12.86 -12.64 28.68
N ASN A 547 13.36 -11.66 27.91
CA ASN A 547 12.87 -10.29 28.00
C ASN A 547 11.37 -10.19 27.63
N GLN A 548 10.93 -10.94 26.61
CA GLN A 548 9.52 -11.01 26.23
C GLN A 548 8.65 -11.63 27.34
N ALA A 549 9.11 -12.73 27.96
CA ALA A 549 8.43 -13.36 29.09
C ALA A 549 8.28 -12.38 30.28
N GLN A 550 9.35 -11.68 30.65
CA GLN A 550 9.32 -10.68 31.72
C GLN A 550 8.34 -9.53 31.45
N ALA A 551 8.19 -9.11 30.19
CA ALA A 551 7.20 -8.11 29.83
C ALA A 551 5.76 -8.63 30.01
N VAL A 552 5.50 -9.88 29.64
CA VAL A 552 4.19 -10.53 29.88
C VAL A 552 3.92 -10.64 31.39
N ASP A 553 4.91 -11.07 32.17
CA ASP A 553 4.80 -11.20 33.63
C ASP A 553 4.47 -9.87 34.30
N ALA A 554 5.05 -8.77 33.81
CA ALA A 554 4.76 -7.43 34.30
C ALA A 554 3.30 -7.04 34.07
N VAL A 555 2.75 -7.35 32.88
CA VAL A 555 1.34 -7.08 32.55
C VAL A 555 0.40 -7.95 33.39
N LEU A 556 0.67 -9.25 33.52
CA LEU A 556 -0.15 -10.18 34.31
C LEU A 556 -0.11 -9.87 35.82
N SER A 557 0.92 -9.16 36.28
CA SER A 557 1.06 -8.74 37.67
C SER A 557 0.36 -7.42 37.99
N ASP A 558 -0.08 -6.66 36.98
CA ASP A 558 -0.80 -5.41 37.17
C ASP A 558 -2.19 -5.68 37.78
N ILE A 559 -2.51 -5.00 38.88
CA ILE A 559 -3.74 -5.16 39.66
C ILE A 559 -4.97 -4.85 38.79
N GLY A 560 -4.84 -3.94 37.83
CA GLY A 560 -5.91 -3.59 36.89
C GLY A 560 -6.33 -4.74 35.96
N PHE A 561 -5.44 -5.71 35.70
CA PHE A 561 -5.69 -6.84 34.81
C PHE A 561 -6.32 -8.06 35.52
N LYS A 562 -6.35 -8.07 36.86
CA LYS A 562 -6.86 -9.20 37.67
C LYS A 562 -8.35 -9.09 38.00
N GLY A 563 -9.07 -8.09 37.48
CA GLY A 563 -10.42 -7.73 37.93
C GLY A 563 -11.47 -7.46 36.84
N GLU A 564 -11.20 -7.77 35.56
CA GLU A 564 -12.18 -7.63 34.45
C GLU A 564 -12.74 -8.96 33.96
#